data_AF-A0A0M6WKE7-F1
#
_entry.id   AF-A0A0M6WKE7-F1
#
_cell.length_a   1.000
_cell.length_b   1.000
_cell.length_c   1.000
_cell.angle_alpha   90.00
_cell.angle_beta   90.00
_cell.angle_gamma   90.00
#
_symmetry.space_group_name_H-M   'P 1'
#
loop_
_entity.id
_entity.type
_entity.pdbx_description
1 polymer ?
#
loop_
_entity_poly.entity_id
_entity_poly.type
_entity_poly.pdbx_seq_one_letter_code
_entity_poly.pdbx_strand_id
1 'polypeptide(L)' 'MKKQIKESMAKGVKTALDMVLRTEANSTSCCLLYQPKAPEGLRKYRRM' A
#
# COMPACT_ATOMS: atom_id res chain seq x y z
N MET A 1 34.53 13.03 -10.11
CA MET A 1 33.19 12.76 -10.70
C MET A 1 32.63 11.37 -10.41
N LYS A 2 33.29 10.25 -10.78
CA LYS A 2 32.71 8.90 -10.65
C LYS A 2 32.25 8.50 -9.23
N LYS A 3 32.98 8.91 -8.19
CA LYS A 3 32.64 8.62 -6.77
C LYS A 3 31.38 9.37 -6.30
N GLN A 4 31.26 10.64 -6.65
CA GLN A 4 30.07 11.44 -6.33
C GLN A 4 28.81 10.93 -7.04
N ILE A 5 28.94 10.43 -8.27
CA ILE A 5 27.82 9.82 -8.99
C ILE A 5 27.34 8.56 -8.25
N LYS A 6 28.25 7.68 -7.82
CA LYS A 6 27.90 6.48 -7.03
C LYS A 6 27.21 6.83 -5.72
N GLU A 7 27.69 7.83 -4.99
CA GLU A 7 27.08 8.28 -3.73
C GLU A 7 25.68 8.88 -3.94
N SER A 8 25.48 9.63 -5.03
CA SER A 8 24.17 10.17 -5.39
C SER A 8 23.17 9.06 -5.75
N MET A 9 23.60 8.04 -6.51
CA MET A 9 22.78 6.88 -6.82
C MET A 9 22.41 6.08 -5.56
N ALA A 10 23.36 5.84 -4.65
CA ALA A 10 23.10 5.15 -3.39
C ALA A 10 22.09 5.90 -2.52
N LYS A 11 22.18 7.24 -2.47
CA LYS A 11 21.18 8.08 -1.79
C LYS A 11 19.81 7.97 -2.45
N GLY A 12 19.74 8.01 -3.78
CA GLY A 12 18.49 7.88 -4.52
C GLY A 12 17.78 6.55 -4.23
N VAL A 13 18.52 5.43 -4.26
CA VAL A 13 17.98 4.10 -3.94
C VAL A 13 17.49 4.04 -2.49
N LYS A 14 18.26 4.56 -1.53
CA LYS A 14 17.85 4.61 -0.12
C LYS A 14 16.54 5.38 0.05
N THR A 15 16.42 6.55 -0.57
CA THR A 15 15.22 7.39 -0.46
C THR A 15 14.00 6.71 -1.08
N ALA A 16 14.16 6.05 -2.22
CA ALA A 16 13.07 5.31 -2.86
C ALA A 16 12.58 4.16 -1.97
N LEU A 17 13.51 3.37 -1.39
CA LEU A 17 13.16 2.28 -0.48
C LEU A 17 12.42 2.80 0.77
N ASP A 18 12.93 3.87 1.39
CA ASP A 18 12.32 4.45 2.59
C ASP A 18 10.91 4.98 2.30
N MET A 19 10.69 5.55 1.11
CA MET A 19 9.36 5.99 0.68
C MET A 19 8.39 4.82 0.49
N VAL A 20 8.83 3.73 -0.14
CA VAL A 20 8.00 2.52 -0.31
C VAL A 20 7.63 1.95 1.05
N LEU A 21 8.60 1.75 1.95
CA LEU A 21 8.35 1.22 3.30
C LEU A 21 7.37 2.07 4.09
N ARG A 22 7.51 3.40 4.04
CA ARG A 22 6.55 4.32 4.68
C ARG A 22 5.18 4.26 4.01
N THR A 23 5.12 4.12 2.70
CA THR A 23 3.85 4.06 1.97
C THR A 23 3.13 2.77 2.30
N GLU A 24 3.80 1.63 2.32
CA GLU A 24 3.22 0.35 2.71
C GLU A 24 2.78 0.33 4.18
N ALA A 25 3.62 0.84 5.09
CA ALA A 25 3.29 0.88 6.52
C ALA A 25 2.11 1.81 6.83
N ASN A 26 1.91 2.87 6.05
CA ASN A 26 0.80 3.82 6.23
C ASN A 26 -0.39 3.58 5.30
N SER A 27 -0.24 2.74 4.27
CA SER A 27 -1.33 2.34 3.39
C SER A 27 -2.14 1.26 4.08
N THR A 28 -3.35 1.59 4.50
CA THR A 28 -4.32 0.59 4.92
C THR A 28 -4.88 -0.06 3.66
N SER A 29 -4.79 -1.38 3.54
CA SER A 29 -5.24 -2.18 2.39
C SER A 29 -6.77 -2.21 2.20
N CYS A 30 -7.52 -1.28 2.80
CA CYS A 30 -8.98 -1.30 2.85
C CYS A 30 -9.64 -1.23 1.46
N CYS A 31 -8.95 -0.68 0.46
CA CYS A 31 -9.43 -0.65 -0.94
C CYS A 31 -9.33 -2.01 -1.66
N LEU A 32 -8.46 -2.92 -1.19
CA LEU A 32 -8.24 -4.26 -1.79
C LEU A 32 -8.86 -5.39 -0.98
N LEU A 33 -9.51 -5.08 0.15
CA LEU A 33 -10.35 -6.04 0.84
C LEU A 33 -11.58 -6.29 -0.04
N TYR A 34 -11.57 -7.41 -0.76
CA TYR A 34 -12.77 -7.96 -1.38
C TYR A 34 -13.87 -7.94 -0.33
N GLN A 35 -14.90 -7.12 -0.55
CA GLN A 35 -16.08 -7.14 0.30
C GLN A 35 -16.87 -8.39 -0.12
N PRO A 36 -16.90 -9.47 0.69
CA PRO A 36 -17.63 -10.65 0.33
C PRO A 36 -19.09 -10.28 0.13
N LYS A 37 -19.68 -10.78 -0.96
CA LYS A 37 -21.10 -10.58 -1.26
C LYS A 37 -21.89 -10.99 -0.02
N ALA A 38 -22.74 -10.08 0.49
CA ALA A 38 -23.43 -10.30 1.75
C ALA A 38 -24.15 -11.67 1.74
N PRO A 39 -23.99 -12.50 2.78
CA PRO A 39 -24.54 -13.84 2.79
C PRO A 39 -26.07 -13.80 2.65
N GLU A 40 -26.62 -14.73 1.87
CA GLU A 40 -28.02 -14.73 1.47
C GLU A 40 -28.98 -14.79 2.68
N GLY A 41 -28.56 -15.43 3.77
CA GLY A 41 -29.29 -15.48 5.03
C GLY A 41 -29.48 -14.13 5.72
N LEU A 42 -28.70 -13.09 5.38
CA LEU A 42 -28.87 -11.73 5.89
C LEU A 42 -29.87 -10.90 5.06
N ARG A 43 -30.25 -11.37 3.87
CA ARG A 43 -31.20 -10.66 2.99
C ARG A 43 -32.56 -10.47 3.66
N LYS A 44 -32.97 -11.40 4.53
CA LYS A 44 -34.23 -11.37 5.29
C LYS A 44 -34.32 -10.23 6.33
N TYR A 45 -33.20 -9.61 6.67
CA TYR A 45 -33.14 -8.50 7.63
C TYR A 45 -32.99 -7.13 6.96
N ARG A 46 -32.92 -7.08 5.62
CA ARG A 46 -32.87 -5.82 4.88
C ARG A 46 -34.24 -5.15 5.04
N ARG A 47 -34.28 -3.98 5.68
CA ARG A 47 -35.50 -3.15 5.70
C ARG A 47 -35.80 -2.72 4.26
N MET A 48 -37.06 -2.86 3.85
CA MET A 48 -37.58 -2.35 2.57
C MET A 48 -37.30 -0.86 2.44
#